data_AF-A0A928FR01-F1
#
_entry.id   AF-A0A928FR01-F1
#
_cell.length_a   1.000
_cell.length_b   1.000
_cell.length_c   1.000
_cell.angle_alpha   90.00
_cell.angle_beta   90.00
_cell.angle_gamma   90.00
#
_symmetry.space_group_name_H-M   'P 1'
#
loop_
_entity.id
_entity.type
_entity.pdbx_description
1 polymer ?
#
loop_
_entity_poly.entity_id
_entity_poly.type
_entity_poly.pdbx_seq_one_letter_code
_entity_poly.pdbx_strand_id
1 'polypeptide(L)'
;MEKRTMGTVISVKKQWWIKVNTKPFRKHALDGAVFPHIVKVRYVVNGTEIIKRKWLGASVTPPCVNEKVTVIYQEDKPTKCKLGLYR
;
A
#
# COMPACT_ATOMS: atom_id res chain seq x y z
N MET A 1 -4.19 12.95 17.38
CA MET A 1 -5.47 12.43 16.81
C MET A 1 -5.23 11.85 15.41
N GLU A 2 -6.08 10.93 14.91
CA GLU A 2 -6.00 10.44 13.52
C GLU A 2 -6.81 11.33 12.57
N LYS A 3 -6.18 11.82 11.50
CA LYS A 3 -6.80 12.63 10.45
C LYS A 3 -6.78 11.89 9.12
N ARG A 4 -7.72 12.23 8.24
CA ARG A 4 -7.83 11.64 6.89
C ARG A 4 -7.53 12.69 5.84
N THR A 5 -6.77 12.31 4.83
CA THR A 5 -6.52 13.13 3.64
C THR A 5 -6.49 12.24 2.40
N MET A 6 -6.56 12.85 1.23
CA MET A 6 -6.38 12.15 -0.04
C MET A 6 -4.91 12.18 -0.44
N GLY A 7 -4.35 11.01 -0.68
CA GLY A 7 -3.03 10.83 -1.27
C GLY A 7 -3.14 10.34 -2.72
N THR A 8 -2.07 10.53 -3.47
CA THR A 8 -1.90 10.00 -4.82
C THR A 8 -0.80 8.94 -4.79
N VAL A 9 -1.06 7.78 -5.36
CA VAL A 9 -0.05 6.71 -5.49
C VAL A 9 0.93 7.09 -6.60
N ILE A 10 2.21 7.20 -6.29
CA ILE A 10 3.24 7.57 -7.27
C ILE A 10 4.05 6.38 -7.78
N SER A 11 4.02 5.26 -7.06
CA SER A 11 4.72 4.04 -7.46
C SER A 11 4.12 2.82 -6.80
N VAL A 12 4.06 1.72 -7.54
CA VAL A 12 3.61 0.41 -7.05
C VAL A 12 4.65 -0.60 -7.50
N LYS A 13 5.26 -1.31 -6.55
CA LYS A 13 6.27 -2.34 -6.83
C LYS A 13 5.86 -3.67 -6.24
N LYS A 14 5.61 -4.65 -7.09
CA LYS A 14 5.39 -6.04 -6.68
C LYS A 14 6.69 -6.64 -6.13
N GLN A 15 6.59 -7.29 -4.98
CA GLN A 15 7.74 -7.96 -4.35
C GLN A 15 7.80 -9.42 -4.78
N TRP A 16 8.34 -9.66 -5.97
CA TRP A 16 8.43 -10.99 -6.59
C TRP A 16 9.20 -12.02 -5.76
N TRP A 17 10.13 -11.56 -4.92
CA TRP A 17 10.94 -12.40 -4.04
C TRP A 17 10.18 -12.91 -2.81
N ILE A 18 9.00 -12.34 -2.49
CA ILE A 18 8.13 -12.83 -1.41
C ILE A 18 6.90 -13.48 -2.02
N LYS A 19 7.00 -14.78 -2.23
CA LYS A 19 5.89 -15.59 -2.71
C LYS A 19 5.09 -16.14 -1.54
N VAL A 20 3.81 -15.82 -1.49
CA VAL A 20 2.86 -16.40 -0.53
C VAL A 20 1.98 -17.39 -1.29
N ASN A 21 1.98 -18.66 -0.88
CA ASN A 21 1.12 -19.68 -1.48
C ASN A 21 -0.20 -19.73 -0.71
N THR A 22 -1.32 -19.60 -1.42
CA THR A 22 -2.66 -19.69 -0.81
C THR A 22 -3.28 -21.08 -0.92
N LYS A 23 -2.70 -21.97 -1.74
CA LYS A 23 -3.17 -23.34 -1.96
C LYS A 23 -2.26 -24.37 -1.29
N PRO A 24 -2.81 -25.45 -0.70
CA PRO A 24 -2.02 -26.54 -0.14
C PRO A 24 -1.32 -27.37 -1.24
N PHE A 25 -1.98 -27.60 -2.38
CA PHE A 25 -1.42 -28.30 -3.54
C PHE A 25 -1.34 -27.37 -4.75
N ARG A 26 -0.23 -27.45 -5.49
CA ARG A 26 0.12 -26.55 -6.60
C ARG A 26 0.44 -27.37 -7.84
N LYS A 27 -0.24 -27.10 -8.95
CA LYS A 27 -0.01 -27.80 -10.23
C LYS A 27 1.24 -27.29 -10.96
N HIS A 28 1.65 -26.05 -10.69
CA HIS A 28 2.84 -25.43 -11.25
C HIS A 28 3.38 -24.32 -10.31
N ALA A 29 4.54 -23.76 -10.65
CA ALA A 29 5.25 -22.83 -9.77
C ALA A 29 4.40 -21.64 -9.31
N LEU A 30 3.63 -20.98 -10.18
CA LEU A 30 2.80 -19.82 -9.82
C LEU A 30 1.36 -20.14 -9.44
N ASP A 31 0.97 -21.42 -9.34
CA ASP A 31 -0.40 -21.80 -9.01
C ASP A 31 -0.74 -21.40 -7.56
N GLY A 32 -1.72 -20.51 -7.39
CA GLY A 32 -2.09 -19.96 -6.07
C GLY A 32 -1.00 -19.08 -5.45
N ALA A 33 -0.06 -18.56 -6.23
CA ALA A 33 0.97 -17.64 -5.74
C ALA A 33 0.44 -16.20 -5.73
N VAL A 34 0.48 -15.56 -4.56
CA VAL A 34 0.23 -14.12 -4.40
C VAL A 34 1.48 -13.42 -3.87
N PHE A 35 1.64 -12.15 -4.21
CA PHE A 35 2.83 -11.37 -3.91
C PHE A 35 2.43 -10.07 -3.22
N PRO A 36 3.09 -9.69 -2.12
CA PRO A 36 2.88 -8.39 -1.51
C PRO A 36 3.41 -7.27 -2.41
N HIS A 37 2.92 -6.06 -2.16
CA HIS A 37 3.30 -4.87 -2.92
C HIS A 37 3.85 -3.81 -2.00
N ILE A 38 4.80 -3.03 -2.51
CA ILE A 38 5.24 -1.81 -1.85
C ILE A 38 4.73 -0.65 -2.69
N VAL A 39 3.92 0.21 -2.06
CA VAL A 39 3.40 1.43 -2.70
C VAL A 39 4.10 2.66 -2.14
N LYS A 40 4.32 3.66 -2.98
CA LYS A 40 4.68 5.01 -2.57
C LYS A 40 3.48 5.91 -2.77
N VAL A 41 3.12 6.67 -1.73
CA VAL A 41 1.99 7.59 -1.73
C VAL A 41 2.50 8.98 -1.40
N ARG A 42 2.07 9.96 -2.20
CA ARG A 42 2.29 11.38 -2.04
C ARG A 42 1.01 12.01 -1.50
N TYR A 43 1.08 12.79 -0.43
CA TYR A 43 -0.06 13.52 0.11
C TYR A 43 0.41 14.82 0.75
N VAL A 44 -0.49 15.79 0.88
CA VAL A 44 -0.19 17.11 1.46
C VAL A 44 -0.87 17.24 2.81
N VAL A 45 -0.12 17.70 3.81
CA VAL A 45 -0.62 18.02 5.15
C VAL A 45 -0.15 19.44 5.49
N ASN A 46 -1.08 20.37 5.73
CA ASN A 46 -0.79 21.77 6.09
C ASN A 46 0.22 22.45 5.12
N GLY A 47 0.02 22.27 3.81
CA GLY A 47 0.93 22.81 2.78
C GLY A 47 2.27 22.07 2.63
N THR A 48 2.57 21.11 3.51
CA THR A 48 3.77 20.28 3.42
C THR A 48 3.49 19.01 2.62
N GLU A 49 4.28 18.78 1.58
CA GLU A 49 4.23 17.53 0.82
C GLU A 49 4.96 16.41 1.55
N ILE A 50 4.30 15.27 1.68
CA ILE A 50 4.82 14.08 2.34
C ILE A 50 4.77 12.91 1.36
N ILE A 51 5.91 12.24 1.19
CA ILE A 51 6.01 11.00 0.43
C ILE A 51 6.32 9.86 1.41
N LYS A 52 5.48 8.83 1.40
CA LYS A 52 5.67 7.63 2.23
C LYS A 52 5.54 6.35 1.45
N ARG A 53 6.35 5.39 1.86
CA ARG A 53 6.31 4.01 1.37
C ARG A 53 5.49 3.16 2.33
N LYS A 54 4.58 2.35 1.80
CA LYS A 54 3.72 1.46 2.58
C LYS A 54 3.75 0.05 2.01
N TRP A 55 3.80 -0.90 2.93
CA TRP A 55 3.73 -2.32 2.64
C TRP A 55 2.27 -2.73 2.53
N LEU A 56 1.91 -3.37 1.42
CA LEU A 56 0.62 -4.00 1.21
C LEU A 56 0.80 -5.51 1.29
N GLY A 57 -0.01 -6.14 2.14
CA GLY A 57 -0.04 -7.59 2.25
C GLY A 57 -0.43 -8.25 0.93
N ALA A 58 -0.08 -9.51 0.76
CA ALA A 58 -0.34 -10.23 -0.48
C ALA A 58 -1.85 -10.47 -0.75
N SER A 59 -2.69 -10.34 0.28
CA SER A 59 -4.15 -10.41 0.20
C SER A 59 -4.81 -9.06 -0.15
N VAL A 60 -4.05 -7.97 -0.22
CA VAL A 60 -4.58 -6.63 -0.52
C VAL A 60 -4.35 -6.32 -2.00
N THR A 61 -5.43 -5.98 -2.71
CA THR A 61 -5.32 -5.48 -4.08
C THR A 61 -4.57 -4.15 -4.08
N PRO A 62 -3.42 -4.04 -4.76
CA PRO A 62 -2.70 -2.79 -4.82
C PRO A 62 -3.48 -1.76 -5.66
N PRO A 63 -3.52 -0.48 -5.25
CA PRO A 63 -4.03 0.59 -6.10
C PRO A 63 -3.11 0.80 -7.30
N CYS A 64 -3.62 1.45 -8.34
CA CYS A 64 -2.85 1.83 -9.52
C CYS A 64 -1.97 3.07 -9.27
N VAL A 65 -0.94 3.24 -10.09
CA VAL A 65 -0.19 4.51 -10.13
C VAL A 65 -1.14 5.63 -10.57
N ASN A 66 -1.03 6.80 -9.95
CA ASN A 66 -1.91 7.96 -10.05
C ASN A 66 -3.32 7.80 -9.46
N GLU A 67 -3.63 6.66 -8.85
CA GLU A 67 -4.89 6.48 -8.14
C GLU A 67 -4.92 7.29 -6.83
N LYS A 68 -6.08 7.87 -6.53
CA LYS A 68 -6.32 8.57 -5.27
C LYS A 68 -6.68 7.56 -4.18
N VAL A 69 -5.96 7.60 -3.08
CA VAL A 69 -6.16 6.71 -1.92
C VAL A 69 -6.35 7.52 -0.65
N THR A 70 -7.21 7.05 0.24
CA THR A 70 -7.38 7.65 1.56
C THR A 70 -6.15 7.35 2.41
N VAL A 71 -5.49 8.40 2.90
CA VAL A 71 -4.37 8.32 3.83
C VAL A 71 -4.85 8.77 5.20
N ILE A 72 -4.75 7.87 6.18
CA ILE A 72 -5.03 8.15 7.58
C ILE A 72 -3.69 8.42 8.26
N TYR A 73 -3.47 9.62 8.80
CA TYR A 73 -2.20 10.01 9.42
C TYR A 73 -2.40 10.50 10.84
N GLN A 74 -1.36 10.37 11.67
CA GLN A 74 -1.35 10.98 13.01
C GLN A 74 -0.99 12.45 12.89
N GLU A 75 -1.81 13.32 13.48
CA GLU A 75 -1.62 14.77 13.43
C GLU A 75 -0.28 15.22 14.03
N ASP A 76 0.10 14.67 15.19
CA ASP A 76 1.35 15.00 15.89
C ASP A 76 2.59 14.52 15.13
N LYS A 77 2.41 13.51 14.27
CA LYS A 77 3.48 12.94 13.45
C LYS A 77 2.92 12.47 12.11
N PRO A 78 2.78 13.39 11.13
CA PRO A 78 2.17 13.10 9.84
C PRO A 78 2.86 11.98 9.06
N THR A 79 4.14 11.72 9.37
CA THR A 79 4.90 10.60 8.80
C THR A 79 4.38 9.22 9.20
N LYS A 80 3.67 9.09 10.33
CA LYS A 80 2.96 7.88 10.73
C LYS A 80 1.59 7.88 10.05
N CYS A 81 1.51 7.15 8.95
CA CYS A 81 0.26 6.99 8.20
C CYS A 81 -0.12 5.52 7.95
N LYS A 82 -1.38 5.31 7.63
CA LYS A 82 -2.00 4.06 7.15
C LYS A 82 -2.78 4.38 5.88
N LEU A 83 -2.93 3.40 5.01
CA LEU A 83 -3.78 3.55 3.82
C LEU A 83 -5.13 2.94 4.13
N GLY A 84 -6.22 3.60 3.74
CA GLY A 84 -7.59 3.10 3.87
C GLY A 84 -7.93 1.99 2.86
N LEU A 85 -6.98 1.09 2.59
CA LEU A 85 -7.08 -0.01 1.64
C LEU A 85 -7.39 -1.35 2.32
N TYR A 86 -7.27 -1.40 3.65
CA TYR A 86 -7.60 -2.58 4.45
C TYR A 86 -9.11 -2.56 4.70
N ARG A 87 -9.82 -3.57 4.18
CA ARG A 87 -11.21 -3.88 4.56
C ARG A 87 -11.23 -4.58 5.91
#